data_AF-A0A943FIW4-F1
#
_entry.id   AF-A0A943FIW4-F1
#
_cell.length_a   1.000
_cell.length_b   1.000
_cell.length_c   1.000
_cell.angle_alpha   90.00
_cell.angle_beta   90.00
_cell.angle_gamma   90.00
#
_symmetry.space_group_name_H-M   'P 1'
#
loop_
_entity.id
_entity.type
_entity.pdbx_description
1 polymer ?
#
loop_
_entity_poly.entity_id
_entity_poly.type
_entity_poly.pdbx_seq_one_letter_code
_entity_poly.pdbx_strand_id
1 'polypeptide(L)'
;MPYDITDPAAAHRLQLEGREKLTVSGVEDVERFDDQCIVLRTGAGVLVVSGESLHIGKLSLDGGELHVDGRIDALTYEDAPETRGGGLFSRLFG
;
A
#
# COMPACT_ATOMS: atom_id res chain seq x y z
N MET A 1 -23.05 2.71 -6.14
CA MET A 1 -22.04 3.76 -5.97
C MET A 1 -20.94 3.48 -6.99
N PRO A 2 -20.75 4.31 -8.02
CA PRO A 2 -19.57 4.19 -8.87
C PRO A 2 -18.39 4.74 -8.06
N TYR A 3 -17.35 3.93 -7.85
CA TYR A 3 -16.10 4.46 -7.33
C TYR A 3 -15.57 5.41 -8.41
N ASP A 4 -15.57 6.70 -8.08
CA ASP A 4 -15.04 7.75 -8.94
C ASP A 4 -13.54 7.48 -9.12
N ILE A 5 -13.16 7.00 -10.31
CA ILE A 5 -11.77 6.81 -10.70
C ILE A 5 -11.29 8.17 -11.18
N THR A 6 -11.03 9.10 -10.27
CA THR A 6 -10.38 10.38 -10.59
C THR A 6 -9.19 10.60 -9.67
N ASP A 7 -8.00 10.24 -10.16
CA ASP A 7 -6.91 11.22 -10.38
C ASP A 7 -5.75 10.56 -11.17
N PRO A 8 -5.20 11.19 -12.24
CA PRO A 8 -3.99 10.73 -12.92
C PRO A 8 -2.69 11.12 -12.17
N ALA A 9 -2.74 11.22 -10.84
CA ALA A 9 -1.56 11.38 -10.00
C ALA A 9 -0.95 9.99 -9.73
N ALA A 10 0.13 9.67 -10.45
CA ALA A 10 0.95 8.45 -10.32
C ALA A 10 0.14 7.17 -10.06
N ALA A 11 -0.41 6.57 -11.13
CA ALA A 11 -1.22 5.36 -11.06
C ALA A 11 -0.63 4.30 -10.13
N HIS A 12 -1.26 4.11 -8.97
CA HIS A 12 -0.94 3.04 -8.03
C HIS A 12 -1.36 1.70 -8.65
N ARG A 13 -0.42 0.78 -8.83
CA ARG A 13 -0.67 -0.54 -9.42
C ARG A 13 0.03 -1.60 -8.60
N LEU A 14 -0.67 -2.69 -8.33
CA LEU A 14 -0.10 -3.92 -7.79
C LEU A 14 -0.16 -5.02 -8.84
N GLN A 15 0.98 -5.67 -9.09
CA GLN A 15 1.06 -6.85 -9.93
C GLN A 15 1.71 -7.96 -9.13
N LEU A 16 0.94 -9.01 -8.85
CA LEU A 16 1.36 -10.19 -8.10
C LEU A 16 1.45 -11.39 -9.04
N GLU A 17 2.64 -11.96 -9.19
CA GLU A 17 2.90 -13.11 -10.04
C GLU A 17 3.34 -14.30 -9.19
N GLY A 18 2.60 -15.40 -9.29
CA GLY A 18 2.93 -16.66 -8.62
C GLY A 18 2.96 -16.61 -7.09
N ARG A 19 2.58 -15.48 -6.46
CA ARG A 19 2.86 -15.17 -5.05
C ARG A 19 4.35 -15.16 -4.71
N GLU A 20 5.20 -15.02 -5.71
CA GLU A 20 6.66 -15.00 -5.60
C GLU A 20 7.26 -13.65 -6.00
N LYS A 21 6.53 -12.89 -6.82
CA LYS A 21 6.95 -11.58 -7.30
C LYS A 21 5.83 -10.58 -7.17
N LEU A 22 6.13 -9.44 -6.56
CA LEU A 22 5.22 -8.32 -6.38
C LEU A 22 5.88 -7.07 -6.97
N THR A 23 5.20 -6.47 -7.94
CA THR A 23 5.55 -5.15 -8.46
C THR A 23 4.53 -4.13 -7.95
N VAL A 24 5.02 -3.05 -7.33
CA VAL A 24 4.23 -1.95 -6.80
C VAL A 24 4.63 -0.67 -7.53
N SER A 25 3.68 -0.01 -8.20
CA SER A 25 3.88 1.33 -8.76
C SER A 25 3.20 2.40 -7.91
N GLY A 26 3.67 3.64 -8.00
CA GLY A 26 3.24 4.75 -7.15
C GLY A 26 3.83 4.71 -5.75
N VAL A 27 4.98 4.04 -5.55
CA VAL A 27 5.72 4.04 -4.27
C VAL A 27 6.42 5.38 -4.11
N GLU A 28 6.12 6.06 -3.02
CA GLU A 28 6.73 7.34 -2.63
C GLU A 28 7.92 7.11 -1.71
N ASP A 29 7.79 6.18 -0.75
CA ASP A 29 8.83 5.88 0.23
C ASP A 29 8.76 4.44 0.75
N VAL A 30 9.87 3.94 1.30
CA VAL A 30 9.97 2.63 1.95
C VAL A 30 10.25 2.85 3.44
N GLU A 31 9.24 2.66 4.29
CA GLU A 31 9.38 2.91 5.72
C GLU A 31 10.11 1.79 6.44
N ARG A 32 9.88 0.55 6.00
CA ARG A 32 10.50 -0.63 6.60
C ARG A 32 10.69 -1.71 5.55
N PHE A 33 11.85 -2.37 5.59
CA PHE A 33 12.07 -3.58 4.83
C PHE A 33 12.74 -4.60 5.74
N ASP A 34 12.19 -5.80 5.75
CA ASP A 34 12.73 -6.99 6.39
C ASP A 34 12.33 -8.22 5.54
N ASP A 35 12.90 -9.38 5.86
CA ASP A 35 12.65 -10.64 5.16
C ASP A 35 11.24 -11.22 5.39
N GLN A 36 10.53 -10.74 6.40
CA GLN A 36 9.16 -11.17 6.70
C GLN A 36 8.08 -10.10 6.42
N CYS A 37 8.47 -8.83 6.35
CA CYS A 37 7.53 -7.73 6.22
C CYS A 37 8.18 -6.51 5.57
N ILE A 38 7.47 -5.90 4.61
CA ILE A 38 7.87 -4.66 3.95
C ILE A 38 6.72 -3.65 4.07
N VAL A 39 7.03 -2.44 4.53
CA VAL A 39 6.07 -1.34 4.69
C VAL A 39 6.43 -0.24 3.70
N LEU A 40 5.48 0.09 2.84
CA LEU A 40 5.61 1.02 1.73
C LEU A 40 4.63 2.17 1.88
N ARG A 41 5.07 3.38 1.59
CA ARG A 41 4.19 4.54 1.44
C ARG A 41 3.92 4.73 -0.04
N THR A 42 2.64 4.71 -0.42
CA THR A 42 2.20 4.92 -1.80
C THR A 42 1.18 6.05 -1.86
N GLY A 43 0.91 6.56 -3.06
CA GLY A 43 -0.14 7.58 -3.25
C GLY A 43 -1.55 7.11 -2.85
N ALA A 44 -1.75 5.81 -2.62
CA ALA A 44 -3.00 5.21 -2.15
C ALA A 44 -3.02 4.90 -0.64
N GLY A 45 -1.99 5.32 0.11
CA GLY A 45 -1.86 5.06 1.55
C GLY A 45 -0.64 4.21 1.91
N VAL A 46 -0.64 3.64 3.11
CA VAL A 46 0.46 2.75 3.55
C VAL A 46 0.12 1.32 3.15
N LEU A 47 1.03 0.66 2.44
CA LEU A 47 0.91 -0.74 2.02
C LEU A 47 1.90 -1.59 2.80
N VAL A 48 1.37 -2.57 3.52
CA VAL A 48 2.13 -3.58 4.27
C VAL A 48 2.09 -4.90 3.50
N VAL A 49 3.27 -5.37 3.11
CA VAL A 49 3.49 -6.65 2.44
C VAL A 49 4.05 -7.63 3.48
N SER A 50 3.37 -8.74 3.70
CA SER A 50 3.79 -9.78 4.67
C SER A 50 4.08 -11.09 3.96
N GLY A 51 5.10 -11.81 4.42
CA GLY A 51 5.56 -13.00 3.73
C GLY A 51 6.80 -13.63 4.35
N GLU A 52 7.55 -14.36 3.51
CA GLU A 52 8.80 -15.03 3.88
C GLU A 52 9.87 -14.81 2.81
N SER A 53 11.12 -14.61 3.23
CA SER A 53 12.26 -14.35 2.34
C SER A 53 12.00 -13.21 1.36
N LEU A 54 11.29 -12.18 1.82
CA LEU A 54 11.01 -10.97 1.08
C LEU A 54 12.31 -10.19 0.86
N HIS A 55 12.57 -9.82 -0.39
CA HIS A 55 13.70 -8.99 -0.74
C HIS A 55 13.32 -7.98 -1.80
N ILE A 56 13.89 -6.79 -1.70
CA ILE A 56 13.71 -5.74 -2.70
C ILE A 56 14.67 -6.04 -3.85
N GLY A 57 14.14 -6.52 -4.97
CA GLY A 57 14.94 -6.83 -6.15
C GLY A 57 15.41 -5.56 -6.88
N LYS A 58 14.48 -4.62 -7.10
CA LYS A 58 14.77 -3.35 -7.78
C LYS A 58 13.89 -2.24 -7.22
N LEU A 59 14.54 -1.16 -6.79
CA LEU A 59 13.89 0.08 -6.37
C LEU A 59 14.18 1.17 -7.41
N SER A 60 13.14 1.81 -7.93
CA SER A 60 13.26 2.95 -8.83
C SER A 60 12.37 4.07 -8.34
N LEU A 61 12.92 4.92 -7.46
CA LEU A 61 12.21 6.06 -6.86
C LEU A 61 11.83 7.11 -7.92
N ASP A 62 12.64 7.32 -8.95
CA ASP A 62 12.31 8.23 -10.07
C ASP A 62 11.08 7.78 -10.88
N GLY A 63 10.80 6.47 -10.89
CA GLY A 63 9.62 5.89 -11.56
C GLY A 63 8.48 5.54 -10.60
N GLY A 64 8.70 5.70 -9.30
CA GLY A 64 7.79 5.24 -8.25
C GLY A 64 7.49 3.74 -8.31
N GLU A 65 8.43 2.91 -8.79
CA GLU A 65 8.23 1.46 -8.95
C GLU A 65 9.16 0.67 -8.04
N LEU A 66 8.59 -0.31 -7.34
CA LEU A 66 9.28 -1.24 -6.46
C LEU A 66 8.98 -2.68 -6.88
N HIS A 67 10.03 -3.48 -6.98
CA HIS A 67 9.93 -4.92 -7.14
C HIS A 67 10.34 -5.62 -5.86
N VAL A 68 9.46 -6.48 -5.38
CA VAL A 68 9.66 -7.37 -4.24
C VAL A 68 9.60 -8.79 -4.75
N ASP A 69 10.60 -9.58 -4.38
CA ASP A 69 10.68 -11.00 -4.67
C ASP A 69 10.66 -11.76 -3.33
N GLY A 70 10.08 -12.96 -3.31
CA GLY A 70 9.90 -13.76 -2.09
C GLY A 70 8.47 -14.26 -1.96
N ARG A 71 8.18 -15.02 -0.91
CA ARG A 71 6.84 -15.61 -0.73
C ARG A 71 5.89 -14.56 -0.15
N ILE A 72 4.91 -14.11 -0.92
CA ILE A 72 3.88 -13.17 -0.45
C ILE A 72 2.69 -13.94 0.14
N ASP A 73 2.38 -13.64 1.40
CA ASP A 73 1.25 -14.22 2.13
C ASP A 73 0.10 -13.22 2.32
N ALA A 74 0.41 -11.94 2.51
CA ALA A 74 -0.60 -10.89 2.66
C ALA A 74 -0.16 -9.55 2.08
N LEU A 75 -1.16 -8.77 1.63
CA LEU A 75 -1.05 -7.39 1.20
C LEU A 75 -2.15 -6.61 1.95
N THR A 76 -1.75 -5.71 2.84
CA THR A 76 -2.66 -4.96 3.70
C THR A 76 -2.47 -3.47 3.47
N TYR A 77 -3.56 -2.77 3.17
CA TYR A 77 -3.55 -1.31 3.17
C TYR A 77 -3.95 -0.80 4.56
N GLU A 78 -3.16 0.11 5.08
CA GLU A 78 -3.50 0.88 6.27
C GLU A 78 -3.95 2.27 5.83
N ASP A 79 -5.24 2.56 6.04
CA ASP A 79 -5.75 3.92 5.94
C ASP A 79 -5.01 4.76 6.98
N ALA A 80 -4.38 5.86 6.56
CA ALA A 80 -4.05 6.92 7.50
C ALA A 80 -5.37 7.27 8.22
N PRO A 81 -5.39 7.34 9.56
CA PRO A 81 -6.64 7.56 10.28
C PRO A 81 -7.28 8.82 9.74
N GLU A 82 -8.35 8.62 8.96
CA GLU A 82 -9.36 9.62 8.68
C GLU A 82 -9.60 10.27 10.03
N THR A 83 -9.25 11.54 10.18
CA THR A 83 -9.70 12.32 11.34
C THR A 83 -11.21 12.37 11.19
N ARG A 84 -11.91 11.32 11.66
CA ARG A 84 -13.35 11.32 11.89
C ARG A 84 -13.55 12.24 13.07
N GLY A 85 -13.45 13.54 12.79
CA GLY A 85 -14.01 14.60 13.61
C GLY A 85 -15.43 14.21 13.94
N GLY A 86 -15.70 14.07 15.23
CA GLY A 86 -16.92 13.49 15.76
C GLY A 86 -18.17 14.21 15.26
N GLY A 87 -19.25 13.45 15.06
CA GLY A 87 -20.51 14.04 14.66
C GLY A 87 -21.64 13.07 14.37
N LEU A 88 -21.73 11.93 15.06
CA LEU A 88 -22.85 10.99 14.89
C LEU A 88 -23.52 10.56 16.22
N PHE A 89 -23.21 11.24 17.32
CA PHE A 89 -23.83 10.99 18.64
C PHE A 89 -24.79 12.10 19.12
N SER A 90 -25.07 13.13 18.32
CA SER A 90 -26.02 14.19 18.70
C SER A 90 -27.50 13.80 18.60
N ARG A 91 -27.82 12.51 18.45
CA ARG A 91 -29.16 12.03 18.08
C ARG A 91 -30.01 11.39 19.18
N LEU A 92 -29.62 11.41 20.47
CA LEU A 92 -30.40 10.67 21.50
C LEU A 92 -30.63 11.36 22.85
N PHE A 93 -30.31 12.65 23.02
CA PHE A 93 -30.69 13.43 24.22
C PHE A 93 -31.41 14.74 23.86
N GLY A 94 -32.42 14.63 22.99
CA GLY A 94 -33.41 15.67 22.71
C GLY A 94 -34.80 15.07 22.69
#